data_AF-A0A0N4TEI4-F1
#
_entry.id   AF-A0A0N4TEI4-F1
#
_cell.length_a   1.000
_cell.length_b   1.000
_cell.length_c   1.000
_cell.angle_alpha   90.00
_cell.angle_beta   90.00
_cell.angle_gamma   90.00
#
_symmetry.space_group_name_H-M   'P 1'
#
loop_
_entity.id
_entity.type
_entity.pdbx_description
1 polymer ?
#
loop_
_entity_poly.entity_id
_entity_poly.type
_entity_poly.pdbx_seq_one_letter_code
_entity_poly.pdbx_strand_id
1 'polypeptide(L)'
;MFVLQTELGLTGRLLAFFEILLRSSELCSTVIFESVFSWLLSLCKGDTASSSANKYEIVNSGLRFLCHWIDVADDSKQVALLRKYHSPFIEMLDKYDREIAQLARYKLLEVCIKLDVHTNGLLEKCKVFLRKSFDTICSENKELR
;
A
#
# COMPACT_ATOMS: atom_id res chain seq x y z
N MET A 1 -5.73 -19.77 9.13
CA MET A 1 -6.74 -18.98 8.39
C MET A 1 -7.83 -18.62 9.39
N PHE A 2 -7.73 -17.42 9.93
CA PHE A 2 -8.58 -16.79 10.93
C PHE A 2 -8.65 -15.34 10.42
N VAL A 3 -9.81 -14.85 9.97
CA VAL A 3 -10.18 -13.42 9.86
C VAL A 3 -11.70 -13.26 9.82
N LEU A 4 -12.30 -12.96 10.98
CA LEU A 4 -13.67 -12.41 11.14
C LEU A 4 -13.56 -11.14 12.02
N GLN A 5 -14.45 -10.17 11.83
CA GLN A 5 -14.40 -8.75 12.25
C GLN A 5 -13.72 -8.35 13.58
N THR A 6 -13.63 -9.22 14.59
CA THR A 6 -12.78 -9.04 15.78
C THR A 6 -11.28 -8.94 15.48
N GLU A 7 -10.85 -9.37 14.29
CA GLU A 7 -9.44 -9.44 13.90
C GLU A 7 -8.85 -8.18 13.27
N LEU A 8 -9.63 -7.18 12.86
CA LEU A 8 -9.05 -5.91 12.38
C LEU A 8 -8.33 -5.17 13.50
N GLY A 9 -8.89 -5.19 14.72
CA GLY A 9 -8.23 -4.67 15.91
C GLY A 9 -6.97 -5.45 16.27
N LEU A 10 -6.98 -6.78 16.09
CA LEU A 10 -5.80 -7.63 16.27
C LEU A 10 -4.75 -7.39 15.18
N THR A 11 -5.18 -7.11 13.95
CA THR A 11 -4.31 -6.77 12.82
C THR A 11 -3.53 -5.49 13.11
N GLY A 12 -4.23 -4.43 13.55
CA GLY A 12 -3.58 -3.18 13.96
C GLY A 12 -2.55 -3.40 15.09
N ARG A 13 -2.90 -4.21 16.10
CA ARG A 13 -2.00 -4.53 17.22
C ARG A 13 -0.78 -5.36 16.77
N LEU A 14 -0.97 -6.34 15.90
CA LEU A 14 0.10 -7.17 15.35
C LEU A 14 1.07 -6.33 14.50
N LEU A 15 0.55 -5.43 13.67
CA LEU A 15 1.38 -4.51 12.90
C LEU A 15 2.17 -3.57 13.83
N ALA A 16 1.54 -3.01 14.86
CA ALA A 16 2.26 -2.21 15.86
C ALA A 16 3.37 -3.02 16.57
N PHE A 17 3.11 -4.28 16.89
CA PHE A 17 4.11 -5.18 17.48
C PHE A 17 5.29 -5.42 16.53
N PHE A 18 5.03 -5.68 15.24
CA PHE A 18 6.09 -5.81 14.24
C PHE A 18 6.93 -4.53 14.10
N GLU A 19 6.31 -3.36 14.17
CA GLU A 19 7.03 -2.09 14.15
C GLU A 19 7.93 -1.90 15.39
N ILE A 20 7.44 -2.29 16.58
CA ILE A 20 8.27 -2.28 17.80
C ILE A 20 9.45 -3.25 17.67
N LEU A 21 9.22 -4.43 17.11
CA LEU A 21 10.28 -5.41 16.87
C LEU A 21 11.33 -4.87 15.89
N LEU A 22 10.91 -4.19 14.81
CA LEU A 22 11.82 -3.54 13.87
C LEU A 22 12.74 -2.53 14.56
N ARG A 23 12.19 -1.72 15.48
CA ARG A 23 12.97 -0.75 16.26
C ARG A 23 13.93 -1.41 17.26
N SER A 24 13.65 -2.65 17.66
CA SER A 24 14.42 -3.37 18.68
C SER A 24 15.53 -4.24 18.09
N SER A 25 15.40 -4.67 16.82
CA SER A 25 16.39 -5.53 16.15
C SER A 25 16.30 -5.45 14.63
N GLU A 26 17.40 -5.06 13.99
CA GLU A 26 17.51 -5.02 12.53
C GLU A 26 17.61 -6.41 11.89
N LEU A 27 17.99 -7.43 12.66
CA LEU A 27 18.25 -8.80 12.16
C LEU A 27 17.01 -9.45 11.53
N CYS A 28 15.82 -9.08 12.01
CA CYS A 28 14.57 -9.63 11.51
C CYS A 28 13.86 -8.70 10.51
N SER A 29 14.48 -7.56 10.15
CA SER A 29 13.81 -6.52 9.39
C SER A 29 13.27 -7.01 8.05
N THR A 30 14.10 -7.66 7.25
CA THR A 30 13.71 -8.24 5.96
C THR A 30 12.52 -9.19 6.10
N VAL A 31 12.56 -10.10 7.07
CA VAL A 31 11.50 -11.12 7.28
C VAL A 31 10.19 -10.46 7.71
N ILE A 32 10.26 -9.47 8.60
CA ILE A 32 9.10 -8.71 9.06
C ILE A 32 8.48 -7.95 7.88
N PHE A 33 9.29 -7.19 7.13
CA PHE A 33 8.82 -6.43 5.99
C PHE A 33 8.20 -7.32 4.91
N GLU A 34 8.82 -8.43 4.56
CA GLU A 34 8.26 -9.38 3.60
C GLU A 34 6.91 -9.95 4.06
N SER A 35 6.82 -10.34 5.34
CA SER A 35 5.61 -10.90 5.91
C SER A 35 4.48 -9.87 5.93
N VAL A 36 4.79 -8.64 6.37
CA VAL A 36 3.82 -7.54 6.45
C VAL A 36 3.35 -7.11 5.07
N PHE A 37 4.24 -6.89 4.11
CA PHE A 37 3.85 -6.47 2.75
C PHE A 37 3.05 -7.56 2.03
N SER A 38 3.42 -8.83 2.19
CA SER A 38 2.63 -9.96 1.69
C SER A 38 1.22 -9.98 2.28
N TRP A 39 1.12 -9.81 3.59
CA TRP A 39 -0.16 -9.80 4.29
C TRP A 39 -1.03 -8.61 3.90
N LEU A 40 -0.47 -7.41 3.85
CA LEU A 40 -1.16 -6.19 3.41
C LEU A 40 -1.68 -6.32 1.98
N LEU A 41 -0.92 -6.92 1.07
CA LEU A 41 -1.38 -7.17 -0.30
C LEU A 41 -2.61 -8.08 -0.33
N SER A 42 -2.63 -9.15 0.49
CA SER A 42 -3.78 -10.05 0.61
C SER A 42 -5.00 -9.35 1.22
N LEU A 43 -4.81 -8.54 2.27
CA LEU A 43 -5.88 -7.75 2.88
C LEU A 43 -6.48 -6.74 1.90
N CYS A 44 -5.64 -6.05 1.13
CA CYS A 44 -6.10 -5.04 0.18
C CYS A 44 -6.81 -5.64 -1.04
N LYS A 45 -6.48 -6.88 -1.46
CA LYS A 45 -7.26 -7.62 -2.46
C LYS A 45 -8.63 -8.07 -1.91
N GLY A 46 -8.74 -8.16 -0.59
CA GLY A 46 -9.89 -8.68 0.12
C GLY A 46 -10.08 -10.18 -0.11
N ASP A 47 -8.97 -10.91 -0.29
CA ASP A 47 -8.96 -12.38 -0.43
C ASP A 47 -9.32 -13.08 0.89
N THR A 48 -9.26 -12.35 2.00
CA THR A 48 -9.50 -12.84 3.37
C THR A 48 -10.94 -12.67 3.85
N ALA A 49 -11.82 -12.02 3.07
CA ALA A 49 -13.18 -11.68 3.50
C ALA A 49 -14.19 -12.77 3.10
N SER A 50 -14.96 -13.25 4.08
CA SER A 50 -16.03 -14.25 3.88
C SER A 50 -17.37 -13.67 3.39
N SER A 51 -17.58 -12.35 3.51
CA SER A 51 -18.79 -11.65 3.04
C SER A 51 -18.45 -10.30 2.39
N SER A 52 -19.32 -9.82 1.49
CA SER A 52 -19.12 -8.59 0.70
C SER A 52 -19.12 -7.31 1.55
N ALA A 53 -19.93 -7.24 2.60
CA ALA A 53 -19.97 -6.10 3.52
C ALA A 53 -18.66 -5.98 4.32
N ASN A 54 -18.15 -7.10 4.86
CA ASN A 54 -16.89 -7.13 5.60
C ASN A 54 -15.69 -6.85 4.69
N LYS A 55 -15.78 -7.22 3.40
CA LYS A 55 -14.72 -6.98 2.42
C LYS A 55 -14.40 -5.50 2.25
N TYR A 56 -15.40 -4.63 2.25
CA TYR A 56 -15.18 -3.18 2.09
C TYR A 56 -14.34 -2.60 3.24
N GLU A 57 -14.73 -2.90 4.48
CA GLU A 57 -14.06 -2.40 5.69
C GLU A 57 -12.65 -2.96 5.84
N ILE A 58 -12.47 -4.24 5.53
CA ILE A 58 -11.17 -4.91 5.55
C ILE A 58 -10.22 -4.27 4.54
N VAL A 59 -10.67 -4.07 3.30
CA VAL A 59 -9.84 -3.43 2.26
C VAL A 59 -9.51 -2.00 2.65
N ASN A 60 -10.48 -1.22 3.15
CA ASN A 60 -10.24 0.18 3.54
C ASN A 60 -9.22 0.28 4.69
N SER A 61 -9.33 -0.59 5.68
CA SER A 61 -8.37 -0.68 6.79
C SER A 61 -6.99 -1.13 6.31
N GLY A 62 -6.95 -2.12 5.40
CA GLY A 62 -5.72 -2.58 4.75
C GLY A 62 -5.00 -1.45 4.01
N LEU A 63 -5.73 -0.60 3.28
CA LEU A 63 -5.17 0.56 2.57
C LEU A 63 -4.61 1.61 3.54
N ARG A 64 -5.25 1.83 4.70
CA ARG A 64 -4.69 2.69 5.77
C ARG A 64 -3.38 2.14 6.30
N PHE A 65 -3.34 0.85 6.62
CA PHE A 65 -2.13 0.20 7.09
C PHE A 65 -1.03 0.20 6.02
N LEU A 66 -1.39 0.01 4.75
CA LEU A 66 -0.44 0.08 3.64
C LEU A 66 0.23 1.46 3.55
N CYS A 67 -0.54 2.56 3.67
CA CYS A 67 0.04 3.90 3.66
C CYS A 67 1.08 4.07 4.76
N HIS A 68 0.76 3.65 5.99
CA HIS A 68 1.69 3.70 7.12
C HIS A 68 2.96 2.87 6.87
N TRP A 69 2.79 1.63 6.40
CA TRP A 69 3.93 0.73 6.19
C TRP A 69 4.81 1.10 4.98
N ILE A 70 4.29 1.87 4.03
CA ILE A 70 5.11 2.52 2.99
C ILE A 70 6.03 3.56 3.62
N ASP A 71 5.54 4.37 4.56
CA ASP A 71 6.36 5.37 5.27
C ASP A 71 7.45 4.68 6.10
N VAL A 72 7.09 3.62 6.83
CA VAL A 72 8.05 2.81 7.60
C VAL A 72 9.12 2.17 6.71
N ALA A 73 8.76 1.74 5.50
CA ALA A 73 9.69 1.18 4.52
C ALA A 73 10.63 2.25 3.92
N ASP A 74 10.16 3.49 3.74
CA ASP A 74 11.00 4.64 3.35
C ASP A 74 12.03 4.96 4.42
N ASP A 75 11.59 5.09 5.68
CA ASP A 75 12.45 5.38 6.82
C ASP A 75 13.53 4.30 6.98
N SER A 76 13.16 3.04 6.74
CA SER A 76 14.07 1.88 6.83
C SER A 76 14.81 1.57 5.52
N LYS A 77 14.71 2.43 4.50
CA LYS A 77 15.39 2.30 3.19
C LYS A 77 15.26 0.93 2.53
N GLN A 78 14.05 0.35 2.56
CA GLN A 78 13.76 -1.01 2.09
C GLN A 78 13.62 -1.13 0.56
N VAL A 79 14.69 -0.81 -0.18
CA VAL A 79 14.71 -0.80 -1.66
C VAL A 79 14.35 -2.15 -2.27
N ALA A 80 14.94 -3.24 -1.77
CA ALA A 80 14.72 -4.58 -2.32
C ALA A 80 13.27 -5.06 -2.15
N LEU A 81 12.66 -4.75 -1.00
CA LEU A 81 11.25 -5.02 -0.73
C LEU A 81 10.35 -4.27 -1.72
N LEU A 82 10.58 -2.98 -1.91
CA LEU A 82 9.78 -2.17 -2.82
C LEU A 82 9.95 -2.61 -4.29
N ARG A 83 11.15 -3.02 -4.71
CA ARG A 83 11.36 -3.65 -6.03
C ARG A 83 10.48 -4.89 -6.22
N LYS A 84 10.29 -5.70 -5.18
CA LYS A 84 9.45 -6.90 -5.22
C LYS A 84 7.94 -6.57 -5.21
N TYR A 85 7.51 -5.61 -4.39
CA TYR A 85 6.09 -5.40 -4.10
C TYR A 85 5.43 -4.22 -4.81
N HIS A 86 6.18 -3.25 -5.36
CA HIS A 86 5.58 -2.06 -5.99
C HIS A 86 4.60 -2.43 -7.11
N SER A 87 4.97 -3.36 -8.00
CA SER A 87 4.14 -3.73 -9.14
C SER A 87 2.84 -4.43 -8.72
N PRO A 88 2.88 -5.48 -7.86
CA PRO A 88 1.67 -6.09 -7.32
C PRO A 88 0.74 -5.12 -6.59
N PHE A 89 1.29 -4.16 -5.83
CA PHE A 89 0.47 -3.16 -5.15
C PHE A 89 -0.17 -2.20 -6.14
N ILE A 90 0.56 -1.69 -7.14
CA ILE A 90 -0.02 -0.78 -8.14
C ILE A 90 -1.16 -1.46 -8.91
N GLU A 91 -0.97 -2.71 -9.35
CA GLU A 91 -2.01 -3.48 -10.03
C GLU A 91 -3.26 -3.70 -9.15
N MET A 92 -3.07 -3.89 -7.85
CA MET A 92 -4.16 -3.98 -6.90
C MET A 92 -4.86 -2.62 -6.75
N LEU A 93 -4.10 -1.55 -6.56
CA LEU A 93 -4.61 -0.18 -6.37
C LEU A 93 -5.37 0.31 -7.60
N ASP A 94 -4.96 -0.06 -8.81
CA ASP A 94 -5.63 0.28 -10.08
C ASP A 94 -7.06 -0.25 -10.19
N LYS A 95 -7.46 -1.21 -9.34
CA LYS A 95 -8.83 -1.72 -9.26
C LYS A 95 -9.75 -0.88 -8.39
N TYR A 96 -9.20 0.08 -7.65
CA TYR A 96 -9.94 0.91 -6.70
C TYR A 96 -9.88 2.38 -7.11
N ASP A 97 -11.04 3.00 -7.25
CA ASP A 97 -11.17 4.43 -7.56
C ASP A 97 -11.44 5.28 -6.30
N ARG A 98 -10.97 4.79 -5.15
CA ARG A 98 -11.19 5.43 -3.84
C ARG A 98 -10.06 6.40 -3.54
N GLU A 99 -10.38 7.51 -2.88
CA GLU A 99 -9.40 8.52 -2.44
C GLU A 99 -8.21 7.90 -1.69
N ILE A 100 -8.48 7.00 -0.74
CA ILE A 100 -7.41 6.32 0.01
C ILE A 100 -6.53 5.42 -0.86
N ALA A 101 -7.08 4.82 -1.92
CA ALA A 101 -6.28 4.01 -2.86
C ALA A 101 -5.40 4.91 -3.72
N GLN A 102 -5.90 6.10 -4.10
CA GLN A 102 -5.10 7.11 -4.79
C GLN A 102 -3.97 7.62 -3.89
N LEU A 103 -4.24 7.90 -2.61
CA LEU A 103 -3.22 8.28 -1.62
C LEU A 103 -2.15 7.19 -1.46
N ALA A 104 -2.56 5.93 -1.29
CA ALA A 104 -1.63 4.80 -1.20
C ALA A 104 -0.79 4.66 -2.48
N ARG A 105 -1.40 4.86 -3.66
CA ARG A 105 -0.70 4.81 -4.95
C ARG A 105 0.33 5.93 -5.05
N TYR A 106 -0.06 7.16 -4.72
CA TYR A 106 0.84 8.31 -4.71
C TYR A 106 2.04 8.07 -3.78
N LYS A 107 1.79 7.72 -2.51
CA LYS A 107 2.84 7.42 -1.52
C LYS A 107 3.80 6.33 -2.01
N LEU A 108 3.26 5.24 -2.55
CA LEU A 108 4.08 4.14 -3.04
C LEU A 108 4.99 4.59 -4.19
N LEU A 109 4.45 5.33 -5.17
CA LEU A 109 5.21 5.84 -6.31
C LEU A 109 6.28 6.85 -5.87
N GLU A 110 5.91 7.77 -4.98
CA GLU A 110 6.82 8.77 -4.40
C GLU A 110 8.00 8.11 -3.70
N VAL A 111 7.75 7.16 -2.79
CA VAL A 111 8.80 6.44 -2.07
C VAL A 111 9.65 5.61 -3.03
N CYS A 112 9.05 4.96 -4.02
CA CYS A 112 9.80 4.20 -5.02
C CYS A 112 10.74 5.10 -5.86
N ILE A 113 10.29 6.31 -6.23
CA ILE A 113 11.15 7.29 -6.92
C ILE A 113 12.26 7.78 -5.97
N LYS A 114 11.91 8.18 -4.75
CA LYS A 114 12.83 8.70 -3.74
C LYS A 114 13.96 7.73 -3.38
N LEU A 115 13.65 6.44 -3.39
CA LEU A 115 14.60 5.36 -3.07
C LEU A 115 15.29 4.75 -4.30
N ASP A 116 15.18 5.38 -5.48
CA ASP A 116 15.79 4.90 -6.71
C ASP A 116 15.45 3.42 -7.01
N VAL A 117 14.17 3.06 -6.83
CA VAL A 117 13.60 1.77 -7.20
C VAL A 117 13.47 1.75 -8.73
N HIS A 118 14.60 1.61 -9.43
CA HIS A 118 14.63 1.59 -10.88
C HIS A 118 14.04 0.29 -11.43
N THR A 119 12.84 0.39 -11.99
CA THR A 119 12.26 -0.66 -12.85
C THR A 119 11.71 -0.02 -14.12
N ASN A 120 11.86 -0.71 -15.26
CA ASN A 120 11.42 -0.20 -16.56
C ASN A 120 9.91 0.15 -16.59
N GLY A 121 9.11 -0.47 -15.72
CA GLY A 121 7.67 -0.22 -15.64
C GLY A 121 7.25 0.89 -14.66
N LEU A 122 8.10 1.31 -13.73
CA LEU A 122 7.70 2.30 -12.71
C LEU A 122 7.44 3.67 -13.32
N LEU A 123 8.32 4.14 -14.22
CA LEU A 123 8.18 5.44 -14.87
C LEU A 123 6.87 5.54 -15.66
N GLU A 124 6.52 4.48 -16.40
CA GLU A 124 5.26 4.44 -17.15
C GLU A 124 4.05 4.45 -16.20
N LYS A 125 4.11 3.72 -15.07
CA LYS A 125 3.07 3.77 -14.04
C LYS A 125 2.91 5.18 -13.46
N CYS A 126 4.01 5.90 -13.21
CA CYS A 126 3.98 7.31 -12.78
C CYS A 126 3.32 8.23 -13.81
N LYS A 127 3.71 8.12 -15.09
CA LYS A 127 3.12 8.92 -16.17
C LYS A 127 1.62 8.70 -16.28
N VAL A 128 1.18 7.43 -16.25
CA VAL A 128 -0.24 7.07 -16.29
C VAL A 128 -0.99 7.67 -15.09
N PHE A 129 -0.43 7.57 -13.89
CA PHE A 129 -1.05 8.13 -12.69
C PHE A 129 -1.18 9.66 -12.76
N LEU A 130 -0.11 10.36 -13.14
CA LEU A 130 -0.12 11.82 -13.28
C LEU A 130 -1.13 12.28 -14.32
N ARG A 131 -1.18 11.62 -15.48
CA ARG A 131 -2.15 11.92 -16.53
C ARG A 131 -3.58 11.77 -16.05
N LYS A 132 -3.91 10.63 -15.41
CA LYS A 132 -5.24 10.41 -14.84
C LYS A 132 -5.61 11.47 -13.80
N SER A 133 -4.68 11.79 -12.90
CA SER A 133 -4.91 12.80 -11.85
C SER A 133 -5.17 14.19 -12.45
N PHE A 134 -4.41 14.56 -13.48
CA PHE A 134 -4.60 15.81 -14.20
C PHE A 134 -5.96 15.85 -14.92
N ASP A 135 -6.31 14.78 -15.65
CA ASP A 135 -7.60 14.67 -16.36
C ASP A 135 -8.78 14.82 -15.37
N THR A 136 -8.70 14.22 -14.18
CA THR A 136 -9.70 14.39 -13.12
C THR A 136 -9.83 15.85 -12.69
N ILE A 137 -8.73 16.52 -12.36
CA ILE A 137 -8.75 17.94 -11.94
C ILE A 137 -9.34 18.83 -13.03
N CYS A 138 -8.98 18.63 -14.30
CA CYS A 138 -9.51 19.38 -15.44
C CYS A 138 -10.99 19.09 -15.72
N SER A 139 -11.51 17.93 -15.30
CA SER A 139 -12.92 17.59 -15.42
C SER A 139 -13.78 18.22 -14.32
N GLU A 140 -13.23 18.36 -13.12
CA GLU A 140 -13.91 18.94 -11.96
C GLU A 140 -13.86 20.48 -11.96
N ASN A 141 -12.77 21.07 -12.45
CA ASN A 141 -12.64 22.52 -12.57
C ASN A 141 -13.04 23.01 -13.97
N LYS A 142 -14.27 23.50 -14.10
CA LYS A 142 -14.77 24.14 -15.32
C LYS A 142 -14.03 25.44 -15.70
N GLU A 143 -13.32 26.07 -14.76
CA GLU A 143 -12.56 27.31 -14.99
C GLU A 143 -11.17 27.09 -15.62
N LEU A 144 -10.69 25.85 -15.68
CA LEU A 144 -9.41 25.49 -16.31
C LEU A 144 -9.55 24.98 -17.77
N ARG A 145 -10.78 25.01 -18.33
CA ARG A 145 -11.07 24.69 -19.74
C ARG A 145 -11.20 25.97 -20.56
#